data_AF-A0A024G985-F1
#
_entry.id   AF-A0A024G985-F1
#
_cell.length_a   1.000
_cell.length_b   1.000
_cell.length_c   1.000
_cell.angle_alpha   90.00
_cell.angle_beta   90.00
_cell.angle_gamma   90.00
#
_symmetry.space_group_name_H-M   'P 1'
#
loop_
_entity.id
_entity.type
_entity.pdbx_description
1 polymer ?
#
loop_
_entity_poly.entity_id
_entity_poly.type
_entity_poly.pdbx_seq_one_letter_code
_entity_poly.pdbx_strand_id
1 'polypeptide(L)'
;MRASPMKAYALLGIGLFLMHHQLVASSRGLLVLIDPELRFSDDTKFSDSVHDNVMYTLSVETPCSTQDSTHAVEQDLLKDAWTAAKSVVNRYWSYPCNSISQTYPSMSNNFSVPLLQDPTPIPTTIGGNVYTIGWRLAGTSLKYWINSKMLYADKGKLYTSVQTYLTQNQGLYFLTWTKTENYRINYGHEKVSEASGVCLLKAYFKANVHLFGETHTDQEIRIDFDVEAIKIPGSIFRVMENQLQSMTLEISKIEDKVVTLRFIENENDKCVAIERSKDETWVLGSTILRAHSIIMHNTGSNIIYHFLPPRQIQKETSQ
;
A
#
# COMPACT_ATOMS: atom_id res chain seq x y z
N MET A 1 19.18 -39.07 -9.16
CA MET A 1 19.27 -37.73 -8.53
C MET A 1 18.01 -36.95 -8.86
N ARG A 2 17.08 -36.78 -7.91
CA ARG A 2 15.90 -35.91 -8.09
C ARG A 2 16.32 -34.49 -7.74
N ALA A 3 16.58 -33.68 -8.75
CA ALA A 3 16.81 -32.25 -8.56
C ALA A 3 15.57 -31.62 -7.92
N SER A 4 15.83 -30.75 -6.95
CA SER A 4 14.91 -30.37 -5.88
C SER A 4 13.71 -29.52 -6.35
N PRO A 5 12.47 -29.84 -5.92
CA PRO A 5 11.28 -29.01 -6.16
C PRO A 5 11.37 -27.60 -5.53
N MET A 6 12.33 -27.38 -4.62
CA MET A 6 12.54 -26.11 -3.92
C MET A 6 12.95 -24.95 -4.85
N LYS A 7 13.64 -25.24 -5.98
CA LYS A 7 14.00 -24.20 -6.96
C LYS A 7 12.79 -23.70 -7.76
N ALA A 8 11.87 -24.59 -8.11
CA ALA A 8 10.64 -24.21 -8.80
C ALA A 8 9.73 -23.35 -7.91
N TYR A 9 9.66 -23.67 -6.61
CA TYR A 9 8.85 -22.90 -5.65
C TYR A 9 9.45 -21.53 -5.32
N ALA A 10 10.77 -21.39 -5.24
CA ALA A 10 11.41 -20.09 -5.07
C ALA A 10 11.14 -19.15 -6.27
N LEU A 11 11.16 -19.69 -7.50
CA LEU A 11 10.82 -18.95 -8.71
C LEU A 11 9.36 -18.49 -8.73
N LEU A 12 8.42 -19.34 -8.31
CA LEU A 12 7.01 -18.98 -8.18
C LEU A 12 6.77 -17.91 -7.11
N GLY A 13 7.43 -18.02 -5.95
CA GLY A 13 7.33 -17.02 -4.88
C GLY A 13 7.84 -15.63 -5.29
N ILE A 14 8.98 -15.56 -5.97
CA ILE A 14 9.54 -14.31 -6.48
C ILE A 14 8.66 -13.72 -7.59
N GLY A 15 8.17 -14.56 -8.51
CA GLY A 15 7.27 -14.14 -9.59
C GLY A 15 5.97 -13.53 -9.05
N LEU A 16 5.34 -14.18 -8.07
CA LEU A 16 4.12 -13.66 -7.43
C LEU A 16 4.37 -12.34 -6.69
N PHE A 17 5.55 -12.15 -6.10
CA PHE A 17 5.88 -10.91 -5.42
C PHE A 17 6.07 -9.73 -6.38
N LEU A 18 6.77 -9.94 -7.51
CA LEU A 18 6.94 -8.91 -8.54
C LEU A 18 5.61 -8.55 -9.19
N MET A 19 4.78 -9.56 -9.49
CA MET A 19 3.42 -9.35 -9.99
C MET A 19 2.55 -8.58 -9.01
N HIS A 20 2.66 -8.86 -7.71
CA HIS A 20 1.90 -8.13 -6.70
C HIS A 20 2.28 -6.64 -6.66
N HIS A 21 3.56 -6.30 -6.71
CA HIS A 21 3.98 -4.90 -6.72
C HIS A 21 3.54 -4.15 -7.99
N GLN A 22 3.71 -4.76 -9.16
CA GLN A 22 3.22 -4.18 -10.42
C GLN A 22 1.70 -4.02 -10.38
N LEU A 23 0.97 -5.04 -9.90
CA LEU A 23 -0.48 -5.00 -9.78
C LEU A 23 -0.95 -3.91 -8.81
N VAL A 24 -0.32 -3.80 -7.64
CA VAL A 24 -0.64 -2.75 -6.67
C VAL A 24 -0.39 -1.38 -7.28
N ALA A 25 0.76 -1.17 -7.91
CA ALA A 25 1.10 0.10 -8.51
C ALA A 25 0.19 0.47 -9.70
N SER A 26 -0.24 -0.49 -10.52
CA SER A 26 -1.15 -0.18 -11.63
C SER A 26 -2.61 -0.08 -11.20
N SER A 27 -3.03 -0.83 -10.17
CA SER A 27 -4.40 -0.76 -9.66
C SER A 27 -4.65 0.43 -8.73
N ARG A 28 -3.60 0.97 -8.09
CA ARG A 28 -3.72 1.99 -7.05
C ARG A 28 -2.72 3.14 -7.15
N GLY A 29 -1.77 3.09 -8.07
CA GLY A 29 -0.80 4.17 -8.28
C GLY A 29 -1.42 5.40 -8.90
N LEU A 30 -0.64 6.47 -8.91
CA LEU A 30 -1.00 7.72 -9.59
C LEU A 30 -0.58 7.63 -11.05
N LEU A 31 -1.51 7.95 -11.94
CA LEU A 31 -1.23 8.02 -13.38
C LEU A 31 -0.21 9.14 -13.64
N VAL A 32 0.80 8.81 -14.42
CA VAL A 32 1.87 9.72 -14.82
C VAL A 32 1.79 9.92 -16.34
N LEU A 33 1.51 11.14 -16.75
CA LEU A 33 1.64 11.55 -18.15
C LEU A 33 3.11 11.87 -18.45
N ILE A 34 3.54 11.60 -19.66
CA ILE A 34 4.92 11.83 -20.11
C ILE A 34 4.95 12.62 -21.42
N ASP A 35 5.83 13.62 -21.47
CA ASP A 35 6.11 14.44 -22.65
C ASP A 35 7.64 14.52 -22.89
N PRO A 36 8.16 14.23 -24.09
CA PRO A 36 7.41 13.75 -25.26
C PRO A 36 6.76 12.38 -25.01
N GLU A 37 5.60 12.18 -25.64
CA GLU A 37 4.82 10.95 -25.51
C GLU A 37 5.65 9.72 -25.91
N LEU A 38 5.66 8.71 -25.04
CA LEU A 38 6.32 7.43 -25.32
C LEU A 38 5.27 6.39 -25.72
N ARG A 39 5.54 5.67 -26.81
CA ARG A 39 4.69 4.56 -27.25
C ARG A 39 5.33 3.23 -26.86
N PHE A 40 4.64 2.46 -26.03
CA PHE A 40 5.07 1.14 -25.58
C PHE A 40 3.88 0.20 -25.48
N SER A 41 4.06 -1.04 -25.93
CA SER A 41 3.02 -2.08 -25.87
C SER A 41 3.14 -2.97 -24.62
N ASP A 42 4.33 -3.08 -24.02
CA ASP A 42 4.64 -3.95 -22.88
C ASP A 42 5.85 -3.44 -22.05
N ASP A 43 5.89 -3.77 -20.75
CA ASP A 43 6.93 -3.34 -19.78
C ASP A 43 8.36 -3.64 -20.20
N THR A 44 8.58 -4.78 -20.88
CA THR A 44 9.92 -5.25 -21.27
C THR A 44 10.53 -4.45 -22.42
N LYS A 45 9.75 -3.59 -23.09
CA LYS A 45 10.22 -2.73 -24.18
C LYS A 45 10.19 -1.24 -23.82
N PHE A 46 9.69 -0.89 -22.63
CA PHE A 46 9.51 0.51 -22.30
C PHE A 46 10.84 1.25 -22.17
N SER A 47 11.85 0.64 -21.51
CA SER A 47 13.20 1.23 -21.40
C SER A 47 13.82 1.54 -22.76
N ASP A 48 13.55 0.73 -23.78
CA ASP A 48 14.16 0.86 -25.10
C ASP A 48 13.59 2.04 -25.88
N SER A 49 12.37 2.48 -25.53
CA SER A 49 11.73 3.67 -26.09
C SER A 49 12.26 4.98 -25.50
N VAL A 50 13.00 4.92 -24.39
CA VAL A 50 13.56 6.09 -23.71
C VAL A 50 14.92 6.42 -24.30
N HIS A 51 15.07 7.65 -24.81
CA HIS A 51 16.34 8.14 -25.35
C HIS A 51 17.15 8.86 -24.27
N ASP A 52 18.40 8.45 -24.07
CA ASP A 52 19.26 8.92 -22.96
C ASP A 52 19.42 10.45 -22.91
N ASN A 53 19.54 11.08 -24.08
CA ASN A 53 19.81 12.51 -24.23
C ASN A 53 18.55 13.37 -24.42
N VAL A 54 17.36 12.80 -24.19
CA VAL A 54 16.09 13.53 -24.26
C VAL A 54 15.64 13.89 -22.85
N MET A 55 15.15 15.12 -22.68
CA MET A 55 14.51 15.55 -21.45
C MET A 55 13.04 15.20 -21.50
N TYR A 56 12.57 14.50 -20.48
CA TYR A 56 11.17 14.14 -20.31
C TYR A 56 10.54 14.96 -19.20
N THR A 57 9.31 15.41 -19.42
CA THR A 57 8.42 15.98 -18.42
C THR A 57 7.41 14.92 -18.01
N LEU A 58 7.43 14.54 -16.74
CA LEU A 58 6.45 13.67 -16.11
C LEU A 58 5.45 14.54 -15.35
N SER A 59 4.16 14.36 -15.58
CA SER A 59 3.09 15.05 -14.86
C SER A 59 2.21 14.05 -14.15
N VAL A 60 1.98 14.23 -12.86
CA VAL A 60 1.13 13.34 -12.05
C VAL A 60 -0.32 13.80 -12.17
N GLU A 61 -1.17 12.96 -12.74
CA GLU A 61 -2.61 13.17 -12.67
C GLU A 61 -3.10 12.75 -11.29
N THR A 62 -3.62 13.71 -10.54
CA THR A 62 -4.43 13.37 -9.38
C THR A 62 -5.76 12.81 -9.83
N PRO A 63 -6.24 11.72 -9.21
CA PRO A 63 -7.46 11.02 -9.61
C PRO A 63 -8.77 11.81 -9.36
N CYS A 64 -8.75 13.14 -9.41
CA CYS A 64 -9.85 13.98 -8.95
C CYS A 64 -11.08 14.05 -9.87
N SER A 65 -11.15 13.43 -11.07
CA SER A 65 -12.36 13.61 -11.89
C SER A 65 -12.71 12.59 -12.98
N THR A 66 -11.85 11.65 -13.35
CA THR A 66 -12.15 10.71 -14.45
C THR A 66 -12.31 9.29 -13.92
N GLN A 67 -13.57 8.94 -13.67
CA GLN A 67 -13.99 7.59 -13.29
C GLN A 67 -13.80 6.67 -14.51
N ASP A 68 -12.61 6.11 -14.69
CA ASP A 68 -12.39 5.03 -15.67
C ASP A 68 -12.97 3.74 -15.09
N SER A 69 -14.26 3.51 -15.35
CA SER A 69 -15.04 2.38 -14.81
C SER A 69 -14.51 1.01 -15.22
N THR A 70 -13.59 0.95 -16.19
CA THR A 70 -12.90 -0.26 -16.61
C THR A 70 -11.97 -0.83 -15.53
N HIS A 71 -11.41 0.03 -14.66
CA HIS A 71 -10.46 -0.38 -13.63
C HIS A 71 -11.08 -1.22 -12.51
N ALA A 72 -12.37 -1.02 -12.20
CA ALA A 72 -13.04 -1.75 -11.13
C ALA A 72 -13.25 -3.23 -11.48
N VAL A 73 -13.62 -3.53 -12.73
CA VAL A 73 -13.90 -4.90 -13.20
C VAL A 73 -12.63 -5.76 -13.21
N GLU A 74 -11.50 -5.19 -13.59
CA GLU A 74 -10.23 -5.92 -13.65
C GLU A 74 -9.65 -6.21 -12.25
N GLN A 75 -9.85 -5.31 -11.29
CA GLN A 75 -9.46 -5.54 -9.90
C GLN A 75 -10.23 -6.72 -9.29
N ASP A 76 -11.53 -6.82 -9.57
CA ASP A 76 -12.34 -7.93 -9.07
C ASP A 76 -11.88 -9.27 -9.68
N LEU A 77 -11.61 -9.33 -10.99
CA LEU A 77 -11.10 -10.54 -11.65
C LEU A 77 -9.73 -10.97 -11.11
N LEU A 78 -8.82 -10.03 -10.86
CA LEU A 78 -7.48 -10.33 -10.33
C LEU A 78 -7.54 -10.76 -8.86
N LYS A 79 -8.45 -10.16 -8.09
CA LYS A 79 -8.71 -10.58 -6.72
C LYS A 79 -9.25 -12.01 -6.66
N ASP A 80 -10.14 -12.37 -7.57
CA ASP A 80 -10.67 -13.73 -7.68
C ASP A 80 -9.58 -14.73 -8.07
N ALA A 81 -8.74 -14.38 -9.04
CA ALA A 81 -7.60 -15.20 -9.44
C ALA A 81 -6.58 -15.39 -8.31
N TRP A 82 -6.27 -14.33 -7.56
CA TRP A 82 -5.40 -14.40 -6.38
C TRP A 82 -6.00 -15.28 -5.27
N THR A 83 -7.30 -15.13 -5.01
CA THR A 83 -8.01 -15.94 -4.02
C THR A 83 -8.00 -17.42 -4.41
N ALA A 84 -8.18 -17.73 -5.70
CA ALA A 84 -8.06 -19.07 -6.24
C ALA A 84 -6.63 -19.62 -6.06
N ALA A 85 -5.60 -18.85 -6.42
CA ALA A 85 -4.21 -19.25 -6.25
C ALA A 85 -3.84 -19.49 -4.78
N LYS A 86 -4.26 -18.60 -3.87
CA LYS A 86 -4.06 -18.75 -2.42
C LYS A 86 -4.74 -20.01 -1.88
N SER A 87 -5.95 -20.34 -2.37
CA SER A 87 -6.65 -21.57 -1.99
C SER A 87 -5.89 -22.83 -2.40
N VAL A 88 -5.27 -22.83 -3.58
CA VAL A 88 -4.44 -23.92 -4.09
C VAL A 88 -3.19 -24.07 -3.22
N VAL A 89 -2.49 -22.96 -2.95
CA VAL A 89 -1.31 -22.96 -2.06
C VAL A 89 -1.67 -23.54 -0.70
N ASN A 90 -2.73 -23.05 -0.05
CA ASN A 90 -3.14 -23.53 1.27
C ASN A 90 -3.54 -25.02 1.27
N ARG A 91 -4.17 -25.51 0.19
CA ARG A 91 -4.57 -26.92 0.06
C ARG A 91 -3.37 -27.87 -0.02
N TYR A 92 -2.29 -27.46 -0.67
CA TYR A 92 -1.09 -28.30 -0.84
C TYR A 92 -0.01 -28.05 0.22
N TRP A 93 -0.10 -26.97 1.00
CA TRP A 93 0.84 -26.59 2.08
C TRP A 93 0.21 -26.68 3.48
N SER A 94 -0.38 -27.83 3.83
CA SER A 94 -0.97 -28.04 5.18
C SER A 94 0.06 -28.36 6.27
N TYR A 95 1.35 -28.42 5.94
CA TYR A 95 2.37 -28.77 6.93
C TYR A 95 2.65 -27.57 7.84
N PRO A 96 2.68 -27.76 9.18
CA PRO A 96 3.15 -26.73 10.07
C PRO A 96 4.60 -26.43 9.69
N CYS A 97 4.83 -25.24 9.14
CA CYS A 97 6.18 -24.71 9.00
C CYS A 97 6.73 -24.58 10.42
N ASN A 98 7.46 -25.60 10.88
CA ASN A 98 8.37 -25.46 12.01
C ASN A 98 9.32 -24.33 11.61
N SER A 99 9.07 -23.14 12.14
CA SER A 99 9.87 -21.97 11.85
C SER A 99 11.26 -22.26 12.37
N ILE A 100 12.17 -22.69 11.48
CA ILE A 100 13.58 -22.49 11.73
C ILE A 100 13.69 -20.99 11.96
N SER A 101 14.10 -20.61 13.18
CA SER A 101 14.48 -19.24 13.51
C SER A 101 15.73 -18.90 12.70
N GLN A 102 15.58 -18.75 11.39
CA GLN A 102 16.54 -18.02 10.60
C GLN A 102 16.36 -16.58 11.08
N THR A 103 17.27 -16.17 11.96
CA THR A 103 17.66 -14.78 12.07
C THR A 103 18.06 -14.33 10.68
N TYR A 104 17.07 -13.89 9.90
CA TYR A 104 17.36 -13.08 8.73
C TYR A 104 18.16 -11.91 9.28
N PRO A 105 19.41 -11.70 8.84
CA PRO A 105 20.09 -10.46 9.15
C PRO A 105 19.11 -9.37 8.74
N SER A 106 18.77 -8.53 9.71
CA SER A 106 17.78 -7.48 9.56
C SER A 106 17.93 -6.84 8.18
N MET A 107 16.95 -7.03 7.30
CA MET A 107 16.77 -6.15 6.15
C MET A 107 16.35 -4.74 6.61
N SER A 108 16.44 -4.41 7.91
CA SER A 108 16.74 -3.06 8.33
C SER A 108 18.19 -2.78 7.96
N ASN A 109 18.40 -2.14 6.83
CA ASN A 109 19.30 -1.01 6.66
C ASN A 109 19.32 -0.68 5.18
N ASN A 110 18.89 0.54 4.86
CA ASN A 110 18.79 1.14 3.54
C ASN A 110 17.40 1.05 2.86
N PHE A 111 16.35 1.51 3.57
CA PHE A 111 15.35 2.39 2.93
C PHE A 111 15.94 3.79 2.62
N SER A 112 17.26 3.88 2.50
CA SER A 112 17.92 4.91 1.73
C SER A 112 17.49 4.68 0.29
N VAL A 113 16.35 5.26 -0.08
CA VAL A 113 16.03 5.50 -1.49
C VAL A 113 17.31 6.10 -2.07
N PRO A 114 17.97 5.46 -3.04
CA PRO A 114 19.19 5.99 -3.62
C PRO A 114 18.93 7.45 -3.98
N LEU A 115 19.79 8.36 -3.51
CA LEU A 115 19.74 9.78 -3.87
C LEU A 115 19.60 9.83 -5.40
N LEU A 116 18.41 10.22 -5.84
CA LEU A 116 18.04 10.20 -7.24
C LEU A 116 19.06 11.07 -7.97
N GLN A 117 19.47 10.70 -9.18
CA GLN A 117 19.98 11.71 -10.10
C GLN A 117 18.86 12.74 -10.25
N ASP A 118 19.09 13.93 -9.71
CA ASP A 118 18.04 14.81 -9.19
C ASP A 118 16.98 15.12 -10.25
N PRO A 119 15.77 14.54 -10.18
CA PRO A 119 14.65 15.07 -10.95
C PRO A 119 14.49 16.55 -10.61
N THR A 120 14.24 17.40 -11.60
CA THR A 120 13.83 18.78 -11.32
C THR A 120 12.33 18.79 -11.04
N PRO A 121 11.87 18.99 -9.79
CA PRO A 121 10.44 19.00 -9.49
C PRO A 121 9.76 20.17 -10.21
N ILE A 122 8.50 19.97 -10.62
CA ILE A 122 7.63 21.00 -11.16
C ILE A 122 6.68 21.43 -10.04
N PRO A 123 6.92 22.58 -9.40
CA PRO A 123 6.09 23.03 -8.29
C PRO A 123 4.77 23.65 -8.78
N THR A 124 3.73 23.54 -7.96
CA THR A 124 2.50 24.33 -8.03
C THR A 124 2.11 24.81 -6.64
N THR A 125 1.37 25.91 -6.54
CA THR A 125 0.88 26.43 -5.26
C THR A 125 -0.63 26.24 -5.16
N ILE A 126 -1.09 25.47 -4.17
CA ILE A 126 -2.51 25.22 -3.90
C ILE A 126 -2.82 25.60 -2.45
N GLY A 127 -3.72 26.56 -2.24
CA GLY A 127 -4.08 27.02 -0.89
C GLY A 127 -2.88 27.54 -0.08
N GLY A 128 -1.90 28.15 -0.74
CA GLY A 128 -0.69 28.70 -0.10
C GLY A 128 0.42 27.69 0.21
N ASN A 129 0.22 26.40 -0.08
CA ASN A 129 1.24 25.36 0.08
C ASN A 129 1.82 24.98 -1.30
N VAL A 130 3.12 24.68 -1.34
CA VAL A 130 3.81 24.24 -2.56
C VAL A 130 3.73 22.72 -2.65
N TYR A 131 3.33 22.21 -3.82
CA TYR A 131 3.24 20.80 -4.16
C TYR A 131 4.05 20.51 -5.41
N THR A 132 4.56 19.29 -5.55
CA THR A 132 5.19 18.84 -6.79
C THR A 132 4.16 18.12 -7.65
N ILE A 133 3.79 18.67 -8.80
CA ILE A 133 2.82 18.04 -9.73
C ILE A 133 3.48 17.20 -10.82
N GLY A 134 4.81 17.12 -10.81
CA GLY A 134 5.56 16.44 -11.84
C GLY A 134 7.06 16.65 -11.71
N TRP A 135 7.82 16.08 -12.65
CA TRP A 135 9.28 16.17 -12.67
C TRP A 135 9.79 16.33 -14.09
N ARG A 136 10.92 17.01 -14.22
CA ARG A 136 11.74 17.00 -15.43
C ARG A 136 13.00 16.18 -15.18
N LEU A 137 13.27 15.21 -16.03
CA LEU A 137 14.44 14.34 -15.90
C LEU A 137 14.94 13.87 -17.26
N ALA A 138 16.24 13.62 -17.35
CA ALA A 138 16.86 13.06 -18.55
C ALA A 138 16.43 11.61 -18.75
N GLY A 139 16.50 11.12 -19.99
CA GLY A 139 16.14 9.74 -20.33
C GLY A 139 16.92 8.70 -19.55
N THR A 140 18.19 8.95 -19.22
CA THR A 140 18.99 8.07 -18.34
C THR A 140 18.37 7.94 -16.94
N SER A 141 17.92 9.07 -16.35
CA SER A 141 17.24 9.09 -15.05
C SER A 141 15.87 8.41 -15.14
N LEU A 142 15.14 8.60 -16.24
CA LEU A 142 13.86 7.94 -16.46
C LEU A 142 14.01 6.42 -16.54
N LYS A 143 15.01 5.92 -17.30
CA LYS A 143 15.38 4.49 -17.32
C LYS A 143 15.70 3.98 -15.93
N TYR A 144 16.44 4.77 -15.15
CA TYR A 144 16.75 4.43 -13.77
C TYR A 144 15.46 4.29 -12.93
N TRP A 145 14.52 5.24 -13.02
CA TRP A 145 13.24 5.20 -12.29
C TRP A 145 12.40 3.97 -12.63
N ILE A 146 12.40 3.57 -13.90
CA ILE A 146 11.69 2.36 -14.37
C ILE A 146 12.36 1.11 -13.80
N ASN A 147 13.69 1.03 -13.89
CA ASN A 147 14.46 -0.12 -13.43
C ASN A 147 14.42 -0.26 -11.90
N SER A 148 14.39 0.85 -11.16
CA SER A 148 14.27 0.90 -9.71
C SER A 148 12.84 0.78 -9.21
N LYS A 149 11.86 0.59 -10.10
CA LYS A 149 10.43 0.43 -9.77
C LYS A 149 9.83 1.64 -9.04
N MET A 150 10.28 2.85 -9.41
CA MET A 150 9.64 4.11 -9.01
C MET A 150 8.52 4.51 -9.98
N LEU A 151 8.67 4.11 -11.24
CA LEU A 151 7.64 4.14 -12.26
C LEU A 151 7.35 2.72 -12.74
N TYR A 152 6.08 2.46 -12.97
CA TYR A 152 5.55 1.21 -13.48
C TYR A 152 4.88 1.50 -14.81
N ALA A 153 5.23 0.75 -15.84
CA ALA A 153 4.45 0.69 -17.06
C ALA A 153 3.32 -0.33 -16.83
N ASP A 154 2.13 -0.04 -17.32
CA ASP A 154 1.06 -1.02 -17.47
C ASP A 154 0.12 -0.56 -18.58
N LYS A 155 -0.20 -1.44 -19.54
CA LYS A 155 -1.10 -1.17 -20.67
C LYS A 155 -0.85 0.16 -21.40
N GLY A 156 0.41 0.50 -21.65
CA GLY A 156 0.78 1.75 -22.35
C GLY A 156 0.64 3.02 -21.52
N LYS A 157 0.37 2.91 -20.21
CA LYS A 157 0.32 4.01 -19.25
C LYS A 157 1.45 3.88 -18.23
N LEU A 158 1.81 4.99 -17.60
CA LEU A 158 2.80 5.02 -16.53
C LEU A 158 2.13 5.32 -15.21
N TYR A 159 2.61 4.67 -14.16
CA TYR A 159 2.10 4.82 -12.80
C TYR A 159 3.25 5.03 -11.85
N THR A 160 3.06 5.85 -10.83
CA THR A 160 3.94 5.86 -9.65
C THR A 160 3.17 5.41 -8.43
N SER A 161 3.86 4.76 -7.49
CA SER A 161 3.20 4.31 -6.28
C SER A 161 2.82 5.51 -5.40
N VAL A 162 1.71 5.41 -4.69
CA VAL A 162 1.24 6.52 -3.86
C VAL A 162 2.19 6.77 -2.70
N GLN A 163 2.69 5.69 -2.09
CA GLN A 163 3.70 5.83 -1.04
C GLN A 163 4.94 6.56 -1.56
N THR A 164 5.43 6.21 -2.75
CA THR A 164 6.60 6.85 -3.36
C THR A 164 6.34 8.34 -3.59
N TYR A 165 5.20 8.68 -4.20
CA TYR A 165 4.85 10.08 -4.44
C TYR A 165 4.76 10.89 -3.14
N LEU A 166 4.01 10.42 -2.15
CA LEU A 166 3.78 11.16 -0.92
C LEU A 166 5.06 11.34 -0.10
N THR A 167 5.94 10.35 -0.08
CA THR A 167 7.18 10.40 0.71
C THR A 167 8.29 11.21 0.06
N GLN A 168 8.32 11.30 -1.27
CA GLN A 168 9.38 12.03 -1.98
C GLN A 168 9.04 13.49 -2.26
N ASN A 169 7.78 13.89 -2.11
CA ASN A 169 7.33 15.22 -2.48
C ASN A 169 6.81 15.98 -1.27
N GLN A 170 7.30 17.21 -1.12
CA GLN A 170 6.82 18.10 -0.07
C GLN A 170 5.38 18.50 -0.32
N GLY A 171 4.62 18.64 0.76
CA GLY A 171 3.23 19.05 0.69
C GLY A 171 2.39 18.64 1.89
N LEU A 172 1.17 19.16 1.94
CA LEU A 172 0.13 18.80 2.90
C LEU A 172 -0.96 18.00 2.17
N TYR A 173 -0.96 16.69 2.37
CA TYR A 173 -1.84 15.76 1.69
C TYR A 173 -2.97 15.31 2.61
N PHE A 174 -4.20 15.30 2.10
CA PHE A 174 -5.35 14.77 2.81
C PHE A 174 -5.87 13.50 2.15
N LEU A 175 -5.71 12.39 2.88
CA LEU A 175 -5.99 11.03 2.46
C LEU A 175 -7.33 10.60 3.06
N THR A 176 -8.25 10.20 2.21
CA THR A 176 -9.58 9.71 2.63
C THR A 176 -9.94 8.42 1.90
N TRP A 177 -10.79 7.61 2.51
CA TRP A 177 -11.40 6.46 1.85
C TRP A 177 -12.82 6.79 1.36
N THR A 178 -13.17 6.37 0.14
CA THR A 178 -14.52 6.42 -0.40
C THR A 178 -14.92 5.04 -0.93
N LYS A 179 -16.21 4.70 -0.88
CA LYS A 179 -16.69 3.40 -1.37
C LYS A 179 -16.47 3.21 -2.88
N THR A 180 -16.56 4.29 -3.64
CA THR A 180 -16.53 4.26 -5.12
C THR A 180 -15.12 4.34 -5.69
N GLU A 181 -14.19 5.01 -5.01
CA GLU A 181 -12.85 5.30 -5.54
C GLU A 181 -11.73 4.73 -4.66
N ASN A 182 -12.09 3.87 -3.70
CA ASN A 182 -11.19 3.33 -2.69
C ASN A 182 -10.55 4.43 -1.84
N TYR A 183 -9.43 5.03 -2.25
CA TYR A 183 -8.83 6.14 -1.52
C TYR A 183 -8.51 7.33 -2.43
N ARG A 184 -8.65 8.53 -1.89
CA ARG A 184 -8.40 9.81 -2.57
C ARG A 184 -7.25 10.54 -1.91
N ILE A 185 -6.41 11.15 -2.73
CA ILE A 185 -5.40 12.12 -2.30
C ILE A 185 -5.89 13.49 -2.68
N ASN A 186 -6.08 14.36 -1.69
CA ASN A 186 -6.46 15.75 -1.90
C ASN A 186 -5.30 16.65 -1.48
N TYR A 187 -5.09 17.72 -2.24
CA TYR A 187 -4.12 18.75 -1.88
C TYR A 187 -4.75 19.75 -0.91
N GLY A 188 -4.08 19.98 0.20
CA GLY A 188 -4.51 20.91 1.23
C GLY A 188 -5.61 20.37 2.15
N HIS A 189 -5.65 20.93 3.35
CA HIS A 189 -6.73 20.77 4.34
C HIS A 189 -6.66 21.96 5.31
N GLU A 190 -7.67 22.13 6.18
CA GLU A 190 -7.57 23.00 7.36
C GLU A 190 -6.24 22.77 8.08
N LYS A 191 -5.59 23.88 8.46
CA LYS A 191 -4.28 23.87 9.13
C LYS A 191 -4.36 23.01 10.40
N VAL A 192 -3.64 21.90 10.41
CA VAL A 192 -3.45 21.07 11.60
C VAL A 192 -2.21 21.58 12.33
N SER A 193 -2.26 21.61 13.66
CA SER A 193 -1.08 21.92 14.47
C SER A 193 -0.09 20.77 14.39
N GLU A 194 1.18 21.04 14.02
CA GLU A 194 2.23 20.01 13.97
C GLU A 194 2.38 19.25 15.30
N ALA A 195 2.11 19.91 16.43
CA ALA A 195 2.22 19.33 17.77
C ALA A 195 1.21 18.20 18.04
N SER A 196 0.13 18.07 17.25
CA SER A 196 -0.86 17.00 17.42
C SER A 196 -0.61 15.79 16.51
N GLY A 197 0.44 15.82 15.69
CA GLY A 197 0.76 14.76 14.74
C GLY A 197 1.73 13.73 15.28
N VAL A 198 1.73 12.55 14.65
CA VAL A 198 2.74 11.52 14.83
C VAL A 198 3.85 11.77 13.81
N CYS A 199 5.04 12.13 14.28
CA CYS A 199 6.20 12.33 13.43
C CYS A 199 6.89 10.99 13.12
N LEU A 200 7.07 10.67 11.84
CA LEU A 200 7.91 9.54 11.42
C LEU A 200 9.35 10.00 11.30
N LEU A 201 10.23 9.40 12.11
CA LEU A 201 11.67 9.52 11.91
C LEU A 201 12.11 8.32 11.04
N LYS A 202 12.60 8.59 9.83
CA LYS A 202 13.07 7.53 8.88
C LYS A 202 11.98 6.53 8.45
N ALA A 203 10.74 6.98 8.26
CA ALA A 203 9.58 6.19 7.82
C ALA A 203 8.97 5.21 8.86
N TYR A 204 9.42 5.26 10.11
CA TYR A 204 8.88 4.45 11.20
C TYR A 204 8.52 5.32 12.41
N PHE A 205 7.60 4.83 13.23
CA PHE A 205 7.34 5.33 14.58
C PHE A 205 7.16 4.18 15.54
N LYS A 206 7.35 4.45 16.83
CA LYS A 206 7.06 3.50 17.90
C LYS A 206 5.71 3.80 18.51
N ALA A 207 4.90 2.77 18.73
CA ALA A 207 3.68 2.89 19.52
C ALA A 207 3.38 1.62 20.32
N ASN A 208 2.51 1.76 21.30
CA ASN A 208 1.92 0.63 21.98
C ASN A 208 0.73 0.12 21.16
N VAL A 209 0.72 -1.18 20.87
CA VAL A 209 -0.37 -1.83 20.13
C VAL A 209 -1.15 -2.70 21.09
N HIS A 210 -2.45 -2.43 21.19
CA HIS A 210 -3.37 -3.23 21.99
C HIS A 210 -4.07 -4.25 21.10
N LEU A 211 -3.82 -5.54 21.34
CA LEU A 211 -4.38 -6.63 20.54
C LEU A 211 -4.74 -7.81 21.46
N PHE A 212 -5.95 -8.38 21.31
CA PHE A 212 -6.44 -9.51 22.11
C PHE A 212 -6.32 -9.33 23.63
N GLY A 213 -6.52 -8.09 24.12
CA GLY A 213 -6.41 -7.76 25.55
C GLY A 213 -4.95 -7.65 26.06
N GLU A 214 -3.96 -7.92 25.21
CA GLU A 214 -2.56 -7.70 25.50
C GLU A 214 -2.10 -6.33 24.98
N THR A 215 -1.04 -5.80 25.61
CA THR A 215 -0.39 -4.57 25.18
C THR A 215 1.03 -4.89 24.73
N HIS A 216 1.29 -4.76 23.44
CA HIS A 216 2.64 -4.87 22.87
C HIS A 216 3.26 -3.47 22.88
N THR A 217 4.26 -3.25 23.73
CA THR A 217 4.89 -1.94 23.88
C THR A 217 5.98 -1.69 22.84
N ASP A 218 6.25 -0.42 22.54
CA ASP A 218 7.38 0.03 21.70
C ASP A 218 7.48 -0.67 20.33
N GLN A 219 6.33 -0.98 19.73
CA GLN A 219 6.27 -1.65 18.44
C GLN A 219 6.63 -0.70 17.31
N GLU A 220 7.47 -1.15 16.38
CA GLU A 220 7.78 -0.40 15.17
C GLU A 220 6.61 -0.49 14.18
N ILE A 221 6.11 0.67 13.79
CA ILE A 221 5.00 0.83 12.87
C ILE A 221 5.47 1.68 11.69
N ARG A 222 5.14 1.22 10.48
CA ARG A 222 5.20 2.02 9.26
C ARG A 222 3.84 2.14 8.61
N ILE A 223 3.66 3.23 7.88
CA ILE A 223 2.48 3.48 7.04
C ILE A 223 2.90 3.24 5.60
N ASP A 224 2.15 2.41 4.89
CA ASP A 224 2.43 2.04 3.50
C ASP A 224 1.12 2.01 2.70
N PHE A 225 0.81 3.09 2.00
CA PHE A 225 -0.45 3.21 1.27
C PHE A 225 -0.53 2.32 0.03
N ASP A 226 0.59 1.73 -0.41
CA ASP A 226 0.57 0.74 -1.49
C ASP A 226 0.14 -0.63 -0.95
N VAL A 227 0.25 -0.88 0.35
CA VAL A 227 -0.26 -2.11 0.97
C VAL A 227 -1.72 -1.93 1.33
N GLU A 228 -2.62 -2.78 0.83
CA GLU A 228 -4.03 -2.70 1.24
C GLU A 228 -4.23 -3.10 2.70
N ALA A 229 -3.66 -4.23 3.10
CA ALA A 229 -3.92 -4.90 4.37
C ALA A 229 -3.22 -4.24 5.58
N ILE A 230 -3.67 -4.60 6.78
CA ILE A 230 -2.87 -4.41 7.98
C ILE A 230 -1.92 -5.60 8.10
N LYS A 231 -0.61 -5.36 8.11
CA LYS A 231 0.38 -6.43 8.32
C LYS A 231 0.88 -6.44 9.75
N ILE A 232 0.90 -7.63 10.34
CA ILE A 232 1.27 -7.87 11.73
C ILE A 232 2.63 -8.58 11.80
N PRO A 233 3.52 -8.25 12.75
CA PRO A 233 4.77 -8.97 12.99
C PRO A 233 4.56 -10.49 13.04
N GLY A 234 5.51 -11.25 12.48
CA GLY A 234 5.37 -12.71 12.38
C GLY A 234 5.20 -13.39 13.74
N SER A 235 5.88 -12.87 14.77
CA SER A 235 5.74 -13.35 16.15
C SER A 235 4.30 -13.22 16.67
N ILE A 236 3.68 -12.05 16.48
CA ILE A 236 2.32 -11.74 16.94
C ILE A 236 1.28 -12.44 16.07
N PHE A 237 1.48 -12.49 14.75
CA PHE A 237 0.59 -13.19 13.82
C PHE A 237 0.42 -14.67 14.18
N ARG A 238 1.51 -15.34 14.59
CA ARG A 238 1.45 -16.74 15.04
C ARG A 238 0.66 -16.92 16.35
N VAL A 239 0.77 -15.97 17.29
CA VAL A 239 -0.04 -15.98 18.52
C VAL A 239 -1.52 -15.85 18.17
N MET A 240 -1.85 -14.90 17.28
CA MET A 240 -3.20 -14.72 16.76
C MET A 240 -3.73 -15.99 16.07
N GLU A 241 -2.93 -16.61 15.19
CA GLU A 241 -3.32 -17.86 14.52
C GLU A 241 -3.60 -18.98 15.54
N ASN A 242 -2.74 -19.16 16.53
CA ASN A 242 -2.93 -20.17 17.57
C ASN A 242 -4.19 -19.90 18.41
N GLN A 243 -4.43 -18.64 18.77
CA GLN A 243 -5.65 -18.24 19.51
C GLN A 243 -6.90 -18.52 18.68
N LEU A 244 -6.92 -18.11 17.42
CA LEU A 244 -8.04 -18.35 16.50
C LEU A 244 -8.26 -19.86 16.25
N GLN A 245 -7.20 -20.66 16.17
CA GLN A 245 -7.31 -22.12 16.05
C GLN A 245 -7.82 -22.78 17.34
N SER A 246 -7.51 -22.21 18.51
CA SER A 246 -7.98 -22.69 19.81
C SER A 246 -9.41 -22.28 20.14
N MET A 247 -10.02 -21.36 19.36
CA MET A 247 -11.41 -21.00 19.51
C MET A 247 -12.31 -22.15 19.02
N THR A 248 -12.75 -22.98 19.96
CA THR A 248 -13.79 -23.99 19.70
C THR A 248 -15.14 -23.28 19.54
N LEU A 249 -15.75 -23.41 18.37
CA LEU A 249 -17.08 -22.87 18.10
C LEU A 249 -18.13 -23.84 18.67
N GLU A 250 -18.50 -23.67 19.94
CA GLU A 250 -19.65 -24.39 20.51
C GLU A 250 -20.95 -23.75 20.01
N ILE A 251 -21.54 -24.34 18.97
CA ILE A 251 -22.88 -23.98 18.52
C ILE A 251 -23.89 -24.65 19.47
N SER A 252 -24.19 -24.00 20.59
CA SER A 252 -25.30 -24.43 21.44
C SER A 252 -26.62 -24.09 20.75
N LYS A 253 -27.41 -25.11 20.39
CA LYS A 253 -28.78 -24.95 19.90
C LYS A 253 -29.66 -24.49 21.06
N ILE A 254 -29.77 -23.18 21.24
CA ILE A 254 -30.79 -22.58 22.12
C ILE A 254 -32.06 -22.45 21.28
N GLU A 255 -33.16 -22.97 21.84
CA GLU A 255 -34.50 -22.93 21.24
C GLU A 255 -34.76 -21.56 20.55
N ASP A 256 -34.95 -21.63 19.23
CA ASP A 256 -35.36 -20.59 18.28
C ASP A 256 -34.57 -19.28 18.14
N LYS A 257 -33.35 -19.17 18.67
CA LYS A 257 -32.43 -18.07 18.27
C LYS A 257 -30.99 -18.55 18.05
N VAL A 258 -30.60 -18.61 16.78
CA VAL A 258 -29.20 -18.73 16.37
C VAL A 258 -28.48 -17.44 16.73
N VAL A 259 -27.54 -17.50 17.68
CA VAL A 259 -26.59 -16.42 17.97
C VAL A 259 -25.34 -16.65 17.15
N THR A 260 -25.19 -15.88 16.08
CA THR A 260 -23.99 -15.88 15.24
C THR A 260 -22.90 -15.05 15.90
N LEU A 261 -21.71 -15.62 16.04
CA LEU A 261 -20.49 -14.85 16.33
C LEU A 261 -20.22 -13.92 15.14
N ARG A 262 -20.53 -12.62 15.30
CA ARG A 262 -20.14 -11.59 14.35
C ARG A 262 -18.65 -11.28 14.56
N PHE A 263 -17.80 -11.82 13.69
CA PHE A 263 -16.79 -10.93 13.09
C PHE A 263 -17.58 -9.72 12.59
N ILE A 264 -17.11 -8.49 12.81
CA ILE A 264 -17.85 -7.30 12.37
C ILE A 264 -17.83 -7.27 10.83
N GLU A 265 -18.63 -8.13 10.21
CA GLU A 265 -19.34 -7.85 8.99
C GLU A 265 -20.32 -6.76 9.39
N ASN A 266 -19.92 -5.50 9.20
CA ASN A 266 -20.92 -4.54 8.81
C ASN A 266 -21.54 -5.14 7.54
N GLU A 267 -22.87 -5.24 7.48
CA GLU A 267 -23.61 -5.88 6.38
C GLU A 267 -23.33 -5.27 4.99
N ASN A 268 -22.49 -4.23 4.92
CA ASN A 268 -22.01 -3.57 3.71
C ASN A 268 -20.50 -3.26 3.69
N ASP A 269 -19.70 -3.79 4.62
CA ASP A 269 -18.29 -3.40 4.79
C ASP A 269 -17.38 -4.62 4.75
N LYS A 270 -16.51 -4.64 3.74
CA LYS A 270 -15.56 -5.73 3.47
C LYS A 270 -14.67 -5.94 4.71
N CYS A 271 -14.54 -7.18 5.18
CA CYS A 271 -13.57 -7.57 6.21
C CYS A 271 -12.20 -6.92 5.96
N VAL A 272 -11.60 -6.34 7.00
CA VAL A 272 -10.24 -5.82 6.94
C VAL A 272 -9.29 -7.01 6.77
N ALA A 273 -8.53 -7.02 5.68
CA ALA A 273 -7.50 -8.02 5.47
C ALA A 273 -6.39 -7.81 6.49
N ILE A 274 -6.15 -8.83 7.31
CA ILE A 274 -4.99 -8.92 8.19
C ILE A 274 -4.03 -9.93 7.58
N GLU A 275 -2.78 -9.51 7.39
CA GLU A 275 -1.75 -10.32 6.79
C GLU A 275 -0.52 -10.42 7.71
N ARG A 276 0.29 -11.45 7.47
CA ARG A 276 1.59 -11.57 8.13
C ARG A 276 2.57 -10.61 7.46
N SER A 277 3.26 -9.80 8.25
CA SER A 277 4.37 -8.98 7.77
C SER A 277 5.56 -9.86 7.36
N LYS A 278 6.37 -9.35 6.43
CA LYS A 278 7.61 -10.01 6.00
C LYS A 278 8.74 -9.86 7.02
N ASP A 279 8.63 -8.84 7.85
CA ASP A 279 9.55 -8.48 8.93
C ASP A 279 8.77 -8.43 10.26
N GLU A 280 9.45 -8.04 11.34
CA GLU A 280 8.81 -7.87 12.66
C GLU A 280 8.22 -6.45 12.83
N THR A 281 7.90 -5.74 11.73
CA THR A 281 7.26 -4.43 11.76
C THR A 281 5.76 -4.53 11.49
N TRP A 282 5.00 -3.64 12.10
CA TRP A 282 3.61 -3.42 11.74
C TRP A 282 3.52 -2.56 10.49
N VAL A 283 2.64 -2.94 9.56
CA VAL A 283 2.34 -2.13 8.38
C VAL A 283 0.89 -1.70 8.42
N LEU A 284 0.67 -0.40 8.61
CA LEU A 284 -0.63 0.22 8.46
C LEU A 284 -0.84 0.53 6.98
N GLY A 285 -1.51 -0.40 6.30
CA GLY A 285 -1.88 -0.25 4.90
C GLY A 285 -3.00 0.77 4.65
N SER A 286 -3.37 0.97 3.39
CA SER A 286 -4.45 1.87 2.96
C SER A 286 -5.80 1.56 3.62
N THR A 287 -6.02 0.34 4.12
CA THR A 287 -7.27 0.01 4.84
C THR A 287 -7.44 0.81 6.14
N ILE A 288 -6.37 1.37 6.72
CA ILE A 288 -6.49 2.29 7.86
C ILE A 288 -7.35 3.51 7.50
N LEU A 289 -7.41 3.89 6.22
CA LEU A 289 -8.21 5.01 5.73
C LEU A 289 -9.72 4.76 5.84
N ARG A 290 -10.14 3.51 6.04
CA ARG A 290 -11.56 3.17 6.30
C ARG A 290 -11.99 3.57 7.70
N ALA A 291 -11.06 3.53 8.65
CA ALA A 291 -11.31 3.90 10.04
C ALA A 291 -10.97 5.37 10.31
N HIS A 292 -10.03 5.95 9.57
CA HIS A 292 -9.51 7.29 9.82
C HIS A 292 -9.32 8.07 8.52
N SER A 293 -9.55 9.38 8.55
CA SER A 293 -8.95 10.25 7.55
C SER A 293 -7.55 10.62 8.00
N ILE A 294 -6.60 10.74 7.08
CA ILE A 294 -5.22 11.03 7.42
C ILE A 294 -4.77 12.32 6.75
N ILE A 295 -4.19 13.24 7.53
CA ILE A 295 -3.42 14.36 6.99
C ILE A 295 -1.94 14.01 7.09
N MET A 296 -1.25 14.01 5.97
CA MET A 296 0.18 13.77 5.87
C MET A 296 0.87 15.07 5.49
N HIS A 297 1.78 15.55 6.34
CA HIS A 297 2.61 16.72 6.09
C HIS A 297 4.05 16.27 5.83
N ASN A 298 4.50 16.38 4.59
CA ASN A 298 5.87 16.11 4.21
C ASN A 298 6.64 17.44 4.07
N THR A 299 7.59 17.68 4.97
CA THR A 299 8.43 18.89 4.98
C THR A 299 9.74 18.70 4.22
N GLY A 300 9.95 17.53 3.62
CA GLY A 300 11.21 17.11 2.98
C GLY A 300 12.27 16.61 3.95
N SER A 301 12.19 17.02 5.23
CA SER A 301 13.05 16.50 6.30
C SER A 301 12.32 15.51 7.21
N ASN A 302 11.03 15.71 7.41
CA ASN A 302 10.17 14.90 8.25
C ASN A 302 8.84 14.64 7.57
N ILE A 303 8.18 13.55 7.99
CA ILE A 303 6.82 13.23 7.58
C ILE A 303 5.98 13.13 8.84
N ILE A 304 4.91 13.92 8.91
CA ILE A 304 4.02 13.98 10.08
C ILE A 304 2.63 13.50 9.65
N TYR A 305 2.03 12.60 10.43
CA TYR A 305 0.69 12.09 10.19
C TYR A 305 -0.27 12.54 11.29
N HIS A 306 -1.41 13.07 10.89
CA HIS A 306 -2.53 13.36 11.80
C HIS A 306 -3.67 12.42 11.46
N PHE A 307 -4.03 11.58 12.42
CA PHE A 307 -5.19 10.69 12.32
C PHE A 307 -6.42 11.45 12.79
N LEU A 308 -7.34 11.68 11.87
CA LEU A 308 -8.63 12.27 12.18
C LEU A 308 -9.66 11.16 12.42
N PRO A 309 -10.63 11.38 13.32
CA PRO A 309 -11.76 10.47 13.42
C PRO A 309 -12.45 10.38 12.06
N PRO A 310 -13.06 9.23 11.73
CA PRO A 310 -13.81 9.11 10.49
C PRO A 310 -14.85 10.22 10.49
N ARG A 311 -14.99 10.95 9.38
CA ARG A 311 -16.10 11.89 9.23
C ARG A 311 -17.34 11.05 9.48
N GLN A 312 -18.03 11.30 10.60
CA GLN A 312 -19.36 10.74 10.77
C GLN A 312 -20.08 11.16 9.51
N ILE A 313 -20.43 10.18 8.66
CA ILE A 313 -21.34 10.41 7.55
C ILE A 313 -22.55 10.93 8.31
N GLN A 314 -22.71 12.26 8.35
CA GLN A 314 -23.95 12.86 8.81
C GLN A 314 -24.96 12.15 7.95
N LYS A 315 -25.72 11.23 8.56
CA LYS A 315 -26.82 10.57 7.86
C LYS A 315 -27.58 11.75 7.31
N GLU A 316 -27.50 11.95 6.00
CA GLU A 316 -28.33 12.92 5.32
C GLU A 316 -29.73 12.46 5.71
N THR A 317 -30.30 13.14 6.69
CA THR A 317 -31.70 12.99 7.04
C THR A 317 -32.39 13.55 5.83
N SER A 318 -32.62 12.68 4.83
CA SER A 318 -33.50 12.94 3.72
C SER A 318 -34.85 13.30 4.33
N GLN A 319 -35.13 14.60 4.33
CA GLN A 319 -36.47 15.15 4.58
C GLN A 319 -37.32 14.93 3.33
#